data_AF-A0A6I6UVD7-F1
#
_entry.id   AF-A0A6I6UVD7-F1
#
_cell.length_a   1.000
_cell.length_b   1.000
_cell.length_c   1.000
_cell.angle_alpha   90.00
_cell.angle_beta   90.00
_cell.angle_gamma   90.00
#
_symmetry.space_group_name_H-M   'P 1'
#
loop_
_entity.id
_entity.type
_entity.pdbx_description
1 polymer ?
#
loop_
_entity_poly.entity_id
_entity_poly.type
_entity_poly.pdbx_seq_one_letter_code
_entity_poly.pdbx_strand_id
1 'polypeptide(L)'
;MINKEEEYKSTLKLILKWSKHWMTPSARRKYSGAGGMKEPAQRTLDFIAKLDGASSYKERLDRLYVFLSEREQEEKQSQLMGTGFYFELMSQIRTAFKQVERGEPVQRNINR
;
A
#
# COMPACT_ATOMS: atom_id res chain seq x y z
N MET A 1 25.87 -5.31 -0.83
CA MET A 1 25.04 -4.22 -1.37
C MET A 1 23.66 -4.80 -1.65
N ILE A 2 22.59 -4.23 -1.10
CA ILE A 2 21.23 -4.73 -1.36
C ILE A 2 20.83 -4.45 -2.82
N ASN A 3 20.01 -5.34 -3.40
CA ASN A 3 19.40 -5.07 -4.69
C ASN A 3 18.18 -4.18 -4.48
N LYS A 4 18.36 -2.86 -4.63
CA LYS A 4 17.32 -1.84 -4.39
C LYS A 4 16.02 -2.16 -5.11
N GLU A 5 16.10 -2.63 -6.36
CA GLU A 5 14.94 -2.90 -7.20
C GLU A 5 14.13 -4.10 -6.70
N GLU A 6 14.79 -5.16 -6.22
CA GLU A 6 14.11 -6.30 -5.60
C GLU A 6 13.50 -5.95 -4.23
N GLU A 7 14.09 -5.00 -3.50
CA GLU A 7 13.49 -4.48 -2.27
C GLU A 7 12.23 -3.66 -2.57
N TYR A 8 12.24 -2.77 -3.56
CA TYR A 8 11.03 -2.05 -4.01
C TYR A 8 9.93 -3.02 -4.50
N LYS A 9 10.29 -4.05 -5.24
CA LYS A 9 9.37 -5.13 -5.64
C LYS A 9 8.76 -5.84 -4.43
N SER A 10 9.55 -6.08 -3.40
CA SER A 10 9.09 -6.70 -2.16
C SER A 10 8.06 -5.82 -1.44
N THR A 11 8.28 -4.50 -1.40
CA THR A 11 7.30 -3.53 -0.90
C THR A 11 6.00 -3.56 -1.69
N LEU A 12 6.05 -3.56 -3.03
CA LEU A 12 4.85 -3.61 -3.85
C LEU A 12 4.05 -4.90 -3.61
N LYS A 13 4.74 -6.05 -3.50
CA LYS A 13 4.12 -7.34 -3.14
C LYS A 13 3.47 -7.31 -1.76
N LEU A 14 4.09 -6.66 -0.79
CA LEU A 14 3.54 -6.49 0.55
C LEU A 14 2.24 -5.68 0.52
N ILE A 15 2.22 -4.56 -0.19
CA ILE A 15 1.01 -3.73 -0.36
C ILE A 15 -0.10 -4.51 -1.07
N LEU A 16 0.24 -5.28 -2.11
CA LEU A 16 -0.70 -6.16 -2.81
C LEU A 16 -1.31 -7.20 -1.85
N LYS A 17 -0.47 -7.87 -1.05
CA LYS A 17 -0.89 -8.88 -0.08
C LYS A 17 -1.82 -8.25 0.98
N TRP A 18 -1.47 -7.07 1.48
CA TRP A 18 -2.27 -6.35 2.46
C TRP A 18 -3.62 -5.92 1.91
N SER A 19 -3.65 -5.36 0.71
CA SER A 19 -4.90 -4.96 0.05
C SER A 19 -5.80 -6.18 -0.18
N LYS A 20 -5.23 -7.32 -0.63
CA LYS A 20 -5.98 -8.58 -0.76
C LYS A 20 -6.50 -9.11 0.58
N HIS A 21 -5.79 -8.91 1.69
CA HIS A 21 -6.23 -9.38 3.00
C HIS A 21 -7.62 -8.81 3.36
N TRP A 22 -7.84 -7.52 3.13
CA TRP A 22 -9.13 -6.87 3.43
C TRP A 22 -10.30 -7.37 2.57
N MET A 23 -10.01 -8.02 1.45
CA MET A 23 -11.02 -8.66 0.60
C MET A 23 -11.49 -10.02 1.13
N THR A 24 -10.74 -10.62 2.06
CA THR A 24 -11.01 -11.97 2.55
C THR A 24 -12.12 -12.01 3.61
N PRO A 25 -12.88 -13.13 3.70
CA PRO A 25 -13.82 -13.33 4.80
C PRO A 25 -13.17 -13.35 6.19
N SER A 26 -11.90 -13.76 6.30
CA SER A 26 -11.17 -13.78 7.57
C SER A 26 -10.92 -12.37 8.12
N ALA A 27 -10.63 -11.39 7.27
CA ALA A 27 -10.51 -9.99 7.71
C ALA A 27 -11.83 -9.49 8.34
N ARG A 28 -12.98 -9.82 7.73
CA ARG A 28 -14.30 -9.45 8.27
C ARG A 28 -14.61 -10.07 9.62
N ARG A 29 -14.13 -11.30 9.87
CA ARG A 29 -14.31 -11.98 11.16
C ARG A 29 -13.40 -11.42 12.25
N LYS A 30 -12.20 -10.95 11.89
CA LYS A 30 -11.18 -10.52 12.86
C LYS A 30 -11.27 -9.04 13.22
N TYR A 31 -11.75 -8.19 12.33
CA TYR A 31 -11.76 -6.74 12.53
C TYR A 31 -13.16 -6.16 12.36
N SER A 32 -13.67 -5.50 13.41
CA SER A 32 -14.99 -4.85 13.42
C SER A 32 -15.16 -3.75 12.36
N GLY A 33 -14.05 -3.19 11.86
CA GLY A 33 -14.02 -2.16 10.79
C GLY A 33 -13.67 -2.67 9.39
N ALA A 34 -13.54 -3.99 9.18
CA ALA A 34 -13.11 -4.55 7.89
C ALA A 34 -14.03 -4.18 6.71
N GLY A 35 -15.30 -3.88 6.97
CA GLY A 35 -16.25 -3.44 5.95
C GLY A 35 -15.81 -2.12 5.28
N GLY A 36 -15.35 -1.16 6.08
CA GLY A 36 -14.85 0.13 5.58
C GLY A 36 -13.56 0.02 4.78
N MET A 37 -12.73 -1.01 5.07
CA MET A 37 -11.46 -1.22 4.39
C MET A 37 -11.59 -1.82 2.98
N LYS A 38 -12.74 -2.41 2.63
CA LYS A 38 -12.91 -3.16 1.39
C LYS A 38 -12.82 -2.27 0.15
N GLU A 39 -13.46 -1.12 0.21
CA GLU A 39 -13.52 -0.13 -0.88
C GLU A 39 -12.12 0.44 -1.19
N PRO A 40 -11.37 1.00 -0.21
CA PRO A 40 -10.03 1.54 -0.47
C PRO A 40 -9.03 0.45 -0.85
N ALA A 41 -9.19 -0.78 -0.32
CA ALA A 41 -8.40 -1.93 -0.75
C ALA A 41 -8.65 -2.30 -2.21
N GLN A 42 -9.91 -2.35 -2.66
CA GLN A 42 -10.24 -2.64 -4.05
C GLN A 42 -9.68 -1.57 -4.99
N ARG A 43 -9.87 -0.27 -4.68
CA ARG A 43 -9.32 0.83 -5.48
C ARG A 43 -7.80 0.72 -5.65
N THR A 44 -7.10 0.38 -4.57
CA THR A 44 -5.64 0.17 -4.60
C THR A 44 -5.25 -1.01 -5.48
N LEU A 45 -5.97 -2.13 -5.39
CA LEU A 45 -5.74 -3.29 -6.25
C LEU A 45 -5.95 -2.97 -7.73
N ASP A 46 -7.02 -2.25 -8.04
CA ASP A 46 -7.36 -1.84 -9.41
C ASP A 46 -6.30 -0.89 -9.98
N PHE A 47 -5.77 0.03 -9.16
CA PHE A 47 -4.68 0.91 -9.57
C PHE A 47 -3.39 0.12 -9.83
N ILE A 48 -2.99 -0.77 -8.91
CA ILE A 48 -1.78 -1.60 -9.08
C ILE A 48 -1.87 -2.46 -10.34
N ALA A 49 -3.06 -2.99 -10.67
CA ALA A 49 -3.28 -3.78 -11.88
C ALA A 49 -3.07 -2.99 -13.18
N LYS A 50 -3.21 -1.65 -13.15
CA LYS A 50 -3.01 -0.76 -14.29
C LYS A 50 -1.57 -0.25 -14.42
N LEU A 51 -0.68 -0.57 -13.47
CA LEU A 51 0.72 -0.16 -13.54
C LEU A 51 1.45 -0.90 -14.66
N ASP A 52 2.19 -0.15 -15.47
CA ASP A 52 2.97 -0.68 -16.59
C ASP A 52 4.03 -1.69 -16.12
N GLY A 53 4.05 -2.84 -16.78
CA GLY A 53 5.03 -3.91 -16.56
C GLY A 53 6.46 -3.56 -16.99
N ALA A 54 6.64 -2.53 -17.83
CA ALA A 54 7.94 -2.09 -18.30
C ALA A 54 8.65 -1.09 -17.36
N SER A 55 7.92 -0.38 -16.49
CA SER A 55 8.53 0.59 -15.57
C SER A 55 9.17 -0.08 -14.35
N SER A 56 10.14 0.59 -13.74
CA SER A 56 10.79 0.11 -12.51
C SER A 56 9.81 0.01 -11.34
N TYR A 57 10.08 -0.86 -10.38
CA TYR A 57 9.31 -0.98 -9.13
C TYR A 57 9.39 0.29 -8.30
N LYS A 58 10.50 1.02 -8.33
CA LYS A 58 10.59 2.35 -7.71
C LYS A 58 9.56 3.30 -8.30
N GLU A 59 9.53 3.45 -9.63
CA GLU A 59 8.56 4.32 -10.32
C GLU A 59 7.12 3.89 -10.08
N ARG A 60 6.86 2.57 -10.01
CA ARG A 60 5.55 2.03 -9.65
C ARG A 60 5.14 2.43 -8.25
N LEU A 61 6.05 2.37 -7.28
CA LEU A 61 5.78 2.80 -5.91
C LEU A 61 5.60 4.32 -5.82
N ASP A 62 6.34 5.12 -6.59
CA ASP A 62 6.14 6.57 -6.66
C ASP A 62 4.75 6.92 -7.20
N ARG A 63 4.34 6.30 -8.32
CA ARG A 63 3.00 6.47 -8.90
C ARG A 63 1.90 6.02 -7.93
N LEU A 64 2.12 4.89 -7.26
CA LEU A 64 1.22 4.41 -6.23
C LEU A 64 1.14 5.38 -5.06
N TYR A 65 2.25 5.94 -4.60
CA TYR A 65 2.27 6.91 -3.51
C TYR A 65 1.45 8.16 -3.86
N VAL A 66 1.59 8.69 -5.08
CA VAL A 66 0.78 9.83 -5.56
C VAL A 66 -0.71 9.47 -5.52
N PHE A 67 -1.10 8.33 -6.09
CA PHE A 67 -2.48 7.85 -6.05
C PHE A 67 -3.02 7.74 -4.62
N LEU A 68 -2.27 7.13 -3.70
CA LEU A 68 -2.69 7.00 -2.30
C LEU A 68 -2.85 8.37 -1.63
N SER A 69 -1.95 9.32 -1.92
CA SER A 69 -2.02 10.68 -1.38
C SER A 69 -3.26 11.44 -1.86
N GLU A 70 -3.64 11.29 -3.12
CA GLU A 70 -4.88 11.88 -3.66
C GLU A 70 -6.11 11.29 -2.96
N ARG A 71 -6.16 9.96 -2.79
CA ARG A 71 -7.29 9.29 -2.12
C ARG A 71 -7.38 9.62 -0.63
N GLU A 72 -6.25 9.70 0.06
CA GLU A 72 -6.20 10.14 1.46
C GLU A 72 -6.75 11.57 1.60
N GLN A 73 -6.43 12.46 0.68
CA GLN A 73 -6.93 13.82 0.68
C GLN A 73 -8.45 13.86 0.41
N GLU A 74 -8.95 13.04 -0.50
CA GLU A 74 -10.39 12.88 -0.72
C GLU A 74 -11.11 12.34 0.53
N GLU A 75 -10.56 11.33 1.22
CA GLU A 75 -11.14 10.82 2.48
C GLU A 75 -11.22 11.93 3.54
N LYS A 76 -10.17 12.74 3.69
CA LYS A 76 -10.11 13.86 4.64
C LYS A 76 -11.11 14.98 4.33
N GLN A 77 -11.44 15.17 3.06
CA GLN A 77 -12.44 16.16 2.63
C GLN A 77 -13.87 15.64 2.76
N SER A 78 -14.05 14.32 2.91
CA SER A 78 -15.36 13.74 3.18
C SER A 78 -15.82 14.05 4.61
N GLN A 79 -17.13 14.17 4.83
CA GLN A 79 -17.70 14.36 6.18
C GLN A 79 -17.67 13.08 7.03
N LEU A 80 -17.16 11.97 6.48
CA LEU A 80 -17.07 10.68 7.15
C LEU A 80 -15.67 10.51 7.76
N MET A 81 -15.58 9.76 8.87
CA MET A 81 -14.26 9.32 9.34
C MET A 81 -13.61 8.44 8.27
N GLY A 82 -12.42 8.84 7.82
CA GLY A 82 -11.59 8.05 6.92
C GLY A 82 -11.17 6.72 7.54
N THR A 83 -10.70 5.81 6.70
CA THR A 83 -10.32 4.45 7.13
C THR A 83 -8.88 4.36 7.64
N GLY A 84 -8.07 5.39 7.33
CA GLY A 84 -6.62 5.37 7.55
C GLY A 84 -5.88 4.40 6.64
N PHE A 85 -6.59 3.72 5.71
CA PHE A 85 -6.02 2.70 4.83
C PHE A 85 -4.91 3.28 3.95
N TYR A 86 -5.19 4.41 3.29
CA TYR A 86 -4.24 5.03 2.37
C TYR A 86 -3.02 5.59 3.14
N PHE A 87 -3.26 6.28 4.26
CA PHE A 87 -2.20 6.72 5.16
C PHE A 87 -1.24 5.59 5.60
N GLU A 88 -1.78 4.43 5.98
CA GLU A 88 -0.95 3.28 6.37
C GLU A 88 -0.06 2.81 5.22
N LEU A 89 -0.62 2.66 4.01
CA LEU A 89 0.16 2.26 2.85
C LEU A 89 1.22 3.31 2.46
N MET A 90 0.90 4.59 2.53
CA MET A 90 1.85 5.68 2.30
C MET A 90 3.02 5.61 3.29
N SER A 91 2.74 5.35 4.58
CA SER A 91 3.77 5.18 5.61
C SER A 91 4.69 4.00 5.30
N GLN A 92 4.13 2.89 4.83
CA GLN A 92 4.91 1.72 4.43
C GLN A 92 5.82 2.00 3.23
N ILE A 93 5.31 2.71 2.21
CA ILE A 93 6.14 3.13 1.07
C ILE A 93 7.28 4.02 1.55
N ARG A 94 7.01 5.08 2.33
CA ARG A 94 8.05 6.00 2.83
C ARG A 94 9.12 5.29 3.65
N THR A 95 8.70 4.33 4.48
CA THR A 95 9.62 3.53 5.30
C THR A 95 10.51 2.66 4.41
N ALA A 96 9.93 1.99 3.42
CA ALA A 96 10.68 1.20 2.45
C ALA A 96 11.71 2.04 1.68
N PHE A 97 11.33 3.23 1.20
CA PHE A 97 12.28 4.14 0.53
C PHE A 97 13.48 4.47 1.41
N LYS A 98 13.23 4.87 2.67
CA LYS A 98 14.31 5.17 3.62
C LYS A 98 15.22 3.97 3.89
N GLN A 99 14.65 2.77 4.04
CA GLN A 99 15.43 1.55 4.25
C GLN A 99 16.31 1.24 3.04
N VAL A 100 15.74 1.28 1.85
CA VAL A 100 16.47 1.00 0.60
C VAL A 100 17.58 2.03 0.35
N GLU A 101 17.36 3.30 0.67
CA GLU A 101 18.37 4.35 0.58
C GLU A 101 19.53 4.14 1.55
N ARG A 102 19.24 3.63 2.76
CA ARG A 102 20.25 3.28 3.78
C ARG A 102 20.97 1.96 3.50
N GLY A 103 20.53 1.19 2.52
CA GLY A 103 21.06 -0.14 2.25
C GLY A 103 20.51 -1.23 3.17
N GLU A 104 19.36 -0.98 3.81
CA GLU A 104 18.67 -1.91 4.71
C GLU A 104 17.56 -2.67 3.96
N PRO A 105 17.31 -3.95 4.31
CA PRO A 105 16.21 -4.72 3.72
C PRO A 105 14.84 -4.17 4.14
N VAL A 106 13.85 -4.24 3.26
CA VAL A 106 12.50 -3.76 3.57
C VAL A 106 11.76 -4.72 4.51
N GLN A 107 10.86 -4.16 5.32
CA GLN A 107 9.93 -4.98 6.09
C GLN A 107 9.05 -5.84 5.15
N ARG A 108 8.86 -7.11 5.51
CA ARG A 108 8.09 -8.08 4.71
C ARG A 108 6.68 -8.34 5.23
N ASN A 109 6.31 -7.71 6.34
CA ASN A 109 4.99 -7.82 6.96
C ASN A 109 4.55 -6.44 7.47
N ILE A 110 3.27 -6.14 7.31
CA ILE A 110 2.61 -5.02 7.99
C ILE A 110 2.10 -5.61 9.30
N ASN A 111 2.81 -5.35 10.40
CA ASN A 111 2.39 -5.81 11.72
C ASN A 111 1.20 -4.97 12.18
N ARG A 112 0.07 -5.63 12.47
CA ARG A 112 -1.06 -5.12 13.24
C ARG A 112 -1.42 -6.15 14.30
#